data_AF-A0A094CFP2-F1
#
_entry.id   AF-A0A094CFP2-F1
#
_cell.length_a   1.000
_cell.length_b   1.000
_cell.length_c   1.000
_cell.angle_alpha   90.00
_cell.angle_beta   90.00
_cell.angle_gamma   90.00
#
_symmetry.space_group_name_H-M   'P 1'
#
loop_
_entity.id
_entity.type
_entity.pdbx_description
1 polymer ?
#
loop_
_entity_poly.entity_id
_entity_poly.type
_entity_poly.pdbx_seq_one_letter_code
_entity_poly.pdbx_strand_id
1 'polypeptide(L)'
;MAVLDTLPGITVSILINGQSAEEFIDEGEEIDGPLAPVTVVKYIEAISDTEFAVKASVHPVFWENRLMVDDILFQVWVDGKCVGGTYCRNEIVDISVPWFRMIEGFYGKDVIGRSTLNPFKFADVEIVEVADKVIIDKDVKAAAALGQITVEVFRVAVVGAEIYSQGVLPSQALSEISEKAVKGRALSHGTAFGVTKIAPQRSTRDCVFLDGKDKPLAYFKFRYRSKEALRQLLVIPRSPSPDLFDTLPAAERERLAREAFQQQQSPKPEPGIKPERVVKRERSNTGIVDLTGDAPTAKQRKTTMQTPIDLTED
;
A
#
# COMPACT_ATOMS: atom_id res chain seq x y z
N MET A 1 9.36 5.42 -9.54
CA MET A 1 8.79 4.92 -10.81
C MET A 1 8.58 3.43 -10.67
N ALA A 2 7.35 2.96 -10.81
CA ALA A 2 7.06 1.55 -10.71
C ALA A 2 7.32 0.84 -12.04
N VAL A 3 8.08 -0.25 -11.97
CA VAL A 3 8.48 -1.10 -13.10
C VAL A 3 8.24 -2.56 -12.73
N LEU A 4 7.93 -3.38 -13.72
CA LEU A 4 7.72 -4.82 -13.55
C LEU A 4 8.73 -5.57 -14.41
N ASP A 5 9.54 -6.43 -13.81
CA ASP A 5 10.63 -7.14 -14.50
C ASP A 5 10.11 -8.08 -15.60
N THR A 6 8.90 -8.62 -15.43
CA THR A 6 8.25 -9.48 -16.43
C THR A 6 7.68 -8.69 -17.63
N LEU A 7 7.66 -7.36 -17.53
CA LEU A 7 7.14 -6.45 -18.56
C LEU A 7 8.07 -5.24 -18.77
N PRO A 8 9.31 -5.48 -19.26
CA PRO A 8 10.31 -4.43 -19.40
C PRO A 8 9.86 -3.35 -20.38
N GLY A 9 10.14 -2.09 -20.04
CA GLY A 9 9.79 -0.94 -20.87
C GLY A 9 8.38 -0.38 -20.66
N ILE A 10 7.54 -1.00 -19.81
CA ILE A 10 6.31 -0.36 -19.31
C ILE A 10 6.55 0.21 -17.92
N THR A 11 6.20 1.48 -17.76
CA THR A 11 6.39 2.18 -16.50
C THR A 11 5.16 3.01 -16.15
N VAL A 12 4.80 3.01 -14.87
CA VAL A 12 3.75 3.88 -14.33
C VAL A 12 4.35 4.71 -13.20
N SER A 13 4.02 5.99 -13.17
CA SER A 13 4.39 6.90 -12.08
C SER A 13 3.21 7.78 -11.72
N ILE A 14 3.06 8.07 -10.43
CA ILE A 14 2.12 9.07 -9.94
C ILE A 14 2.85 10.41 -9.85
N LEU A 15 2.23 11.46 -10.38
CA LEU A 15 2.75 12.82 -10.29
C LEU A 15 1.87 13.61 -9.33
N ILE A 16 2.49 14.28 -8.37
CA ILE A 16 1.82 15.16 -7.39
C ILE A 16 2.32 16.57 -7.68
N ASN A 17 1.41 17.50 -7.98
CA ASN A 17 1.75 18.86 -8.46
C ASN A 17 2.75 18.86 -9.64
N GLY A 18 2.65 17.87 -10.53
CA GLY A 18 3.51 17.76 -11.72
C GLY A 18 4.91 17.18 -11.47
N GLN A 19 5.25 16.82 -10.23
CA GLN A 19 6.51 16.14 -9.89
C GLN A 19 6.25 14.66 -9.62
N SER A 20 7.19 13.78 -10.00
CA SER A 20 7.06 12.35 -9.69
C SER A 20 7.02 12.15 -8.17
N ALA A 21 6.01 11.44 -7.69
CA ALA A 21 5.92 11.05 -6.29
C ALA A 21 7.12 10.16 -5.91
N GLU A 22 7.58 10.31 -4.67
CA GLU A 22 8.49 9.36 -4.07
C GLU A 22 7.73 8.06 -3.78
N GLU A 23 8.31 6.93 -4.17
CA GLU A 23 7.70 5.62 -4.06
C GLU A 23 8.45 4.78 -3.03
N PHE A 24 7.72 4.24 -2.07
CA PHE A 24 8.24 3.40 -1.00
C PHE A 24 7.81 1.95 -1.18
N ILE A 25 8.59 1.04 -0.63
CA ILE A 25 8.28 -0.40 -0.58
C ILE A 25 8.07 -0.76 0.88
N ASP A 26 7.03 -1.53 1.15
CA ASP A 26 6.86 -2.18 2.45
C ASP A 26 7.50 -3.57 2.36
N GLU A 27 8.58 -3.80 3.10
CA GLU A 27 9.27 -5.10 3.14
C GLU A 27 8.39 -6.22 3.74
N GLY A 28 7.38 -5.85 4.54
CA GLY A 28 6.42 -6.79 5.12
C GLY A 28 5.20 -7.06 4.23
N GLU A 29 5.07 -6.38 3.09
CA GLU A 29 3.92 -6.58 2.21
C GLU A 29 4.14 -7.78 1.27
N GLU A 30 3.47 -8.88 1.60
CA GLU A 30 3.39 -10.06 0.73
C GLU A 30 2.23 -9.88 -0.27
N ILE A 31 2.57 -10.05 -1.56
CA ILE A 31 1.57 -10.10 -2.63
C ILE A 31 1.28 -11.57 -2.90
N ASP A 32 0.11 -12.02 -2.46
CA ASP A 32 -0.32 -13.41 -2.65
C ASP A 32 -1.27 -13.59 -3.84
N GLY A 33 -1.31 -14.82 -4.33
CA GLY A 33 -2.28 -15.28 -5.32
C GLY A 33 -1.74 -15.32 -6.76
N PRO A 34 -2.59 -15.72 -7.72
CA PRO A 34 -2.16 -16.02 -9.09
C PRO A 34 -1.63 -14.80 -9.86
N LEU A 35 -1.99 -13.59 -9.43
CA LEU A 35 -1.58 -12.34 -10.06
C LEU A 35 -0.35 -11.71 -9.41
N ALA A 36 0.20 -12.32 -8.35
CA ALA A 36 1.40 -11.84 -7.67
C ALA A 36 2.59 -11.61 -8.62
N PRO A 37 2.92 -12.51 -9.58
CA PRO A 37 4.06 -12.33 -10.48
C PRO A 37 3.95 -11.14 -11.44
N VAL A 38 2.74 -10.59 -11.59
CA VAL A 38 2.43 -9.47 -12.48
C VAL A 38 1.97 -8.23 -11.72
N THR A 39 2.12 -8.22 -10.39
CA THR A 39 1.67 -7.10 -9.54
C THR A 39 2.87 -6.41 -8.89
N VAL A 40 2.89 -5.09 -8.98
CA VAL A 40 3.80 -4.21 -8.24
C VAL A 40 2.98 -3.38 -7.29
N VAL A 41 3.34 -3.40 -6.01
CA VAL A 41 2.77 -2.49 -5.01
C VAL A 41 3.83 -1.48 -4.58
N LYS A 42 3.46 -0.20 -4.55
CA LYS A 42 4.25 0.90 -4.01
C LYS A 42 3.40 1.74 -3.09
N TYR A 43 4.02 2.34 -2.08
CA TYR A 43 3.41 3.38 -1.28
C TYR A 43 3.85 4.75 -1.74
N ILE A 44 2.97 5.74 -1.64
CA ILE A 44 3.28 7.14 -1.91
C ILE A 44 2.71 8.02 -0.81
N GLU A 45 3.36 9.15 -0.56
CA GLU A 45 2.81 10.19 0.32
C GLU A 45 1.64 10.89 -0.38
N ALA A 46 0.51 10.95 0.32
CA ALA A 46 -0.66 11.73 -0.08
C ALA A 46 -0.65 13.04 0.72
N ILE A 47 -0.82 14.15 0.02
CA ILE A 47 -0.87 15.49 0.61
C ILE A 47 -2.27 16.06 0.35
N SER A 48 -2.99 16.42 1.40
CA SER A 48 -4.35 16.95 1.32
C SER A 48 -4.44 18.14 0.36
N ASP A 49 -5.54 18.20 -0.40
CA ASP A 49 -5.82 19.25 -1.37
C ASP A 49 -4.81 19.41 -2.53
N THR A 50 -3.94 18.42 -2.76
CA THR A 50 -3.02 18.43 -3.91
C THR A 50 -3.57 17.65 -5.09
N GLU A 51 -3.39 18.22 -6.30
CA GLU A 51 -3.75 17.55 -7.54
C GLU A 51 -2.70 16.47 -7.88
N PHE A 52 -3.17 15.33 -8.36
CA PHE A 52 -2.29 14.27 -8.84
C PHE A 52 -2.68 13.77 -10.24
N ALA A 53 -1.73 13.15 -10.92
CA ALA A 53 -1.93 12.57 -12.23
C ALA A 53 -1.22 11.22 -12.36
N VAL A 54 -1.79 10.32 -13.15
CA VAL A 54 -1.15 9.06 -13.51
C VAL A 54 -0.43 9.25 -14.84
N LYS A 55 0.88 8.98 -14.87
CA LYS A 55 1.67 8.92 -16.10
C LYS A 55 1.94 7.46 -16.47
N ALA A 56 1.38 7.05 -17.60
CA ALA A 56 1.69 5.78 -18.23
C ALA A 56 2.73 6.02 -19.33
N SER A 57 3.78 5.21 -19.37
CA SER A 57 4.81 5.30 -20.42
C SER A 57 5.19 3.92 -20.96
N VAL A 58 5.48 3.88 -22.25
CA VAL A 58 5.99 2.71 -22.99
C VAL A 58 7.30 3.14 -23.65
N HIS A 59 8.39 2.51 -23.26
CA HIS A 59 9.75 2.80 -23.73
C HIS A 59 10.14 1.87 -24.90
N PRO A 60 11.10 2.26 -25.75
CA PRO A 60 11.54 1.48 -26.92
C PRO A 60 11.88 0.01 -26.60
N VAL A 61 12.52 -0.24 -25.45
CA VAL A 61 12.88 -1.59 -24.98
C VAL A 61 11.67 -2.55 -24.85
N PHE A 62 10.46 -2.02 -24.67
CA PHE A 62 9.25 -2.83 -24.68
C PHE A 62 9.02 -3.47 -26.05
N TRP A 63 9.22 -2.69 -27.12
CA TRP A 63 9.01 -3.11 -28.51
C TRP A 63 10.14 -4.01 -29.01
N GLU A 64 11.37 -3.81 -28.53
CA GLU A 64 12.51 -4.66 -28.87
C GLU A 64 12.32 -6.10 -28.37
N ASN A 65 11.68 -6.26 -27.20
CA ASN A 65 11.48 -7.56 -26.56
C ASN A 65 10.20 -8.28 -26.99
N ARG A 66 9.34 -7.65 -27.80
CA ARG A 66 8.05 -8.19 -28.23
C ARG A 66 7.95 -8.19 -29.74
N LEU A 67 7.83 -9.37 -30.34
CA LEU A 67 7.48 -9.58 -31.75
C LEU A 67 6.03 -9.16 -32.11
N MET A 68 5.31 -8.49 -31.20
CA MET A 68 3.85 -8.32 -31.28
C MET A 68 3.48 -6.84 -31.46
N VAL A 69 2.76 -6.59 -32.55
CA VAL A 69 2.34 -5.30 -33.12
C VAL A 69 1.03 -4.81 -32.47
N ASP A 70 0.77 -5.22 -31.22
CA ASP A 70 -0.53 -5.03 -30.55
C ASP A 70 -0.63 -3.69 -29.81
N ASP A 71 -1.86 -3.20 -29.60
CA ASP A 71 -2.10 -2.00 -28.81
C ASP A 71 -2.07 -2.31 -27.31
N ILE A 72 -1.63 -1.34 -26.50
CA ILE A 72 -1.58 -1.45 -25.04
C ILE A 72 -2.61 -0.51 -24.41
N LEU A 73 -3.50 -1.06 -23.60
CA LEU A 73 -4.45 -0.30 -22.79
C LEU A 73 -3.94 -0.16 -21.37
N PHE A 74 -3.90 1.08 -20.87
CA PHE A 74 -3.74 1.40 -19.47
C PHE A 74 -5.09 1.80 -18.90
N GLN A 75 -5.67 0.97 -18.05
CA GLN A 75 -6.93 1.23 -17.37
C GLN A 75 -6.66 1.69 -15.94
N VAL A 76 -7.23 2.83 -15.54
CA VAL A 76 -6.98 3.45 -14.24
C VAL A 76 -8.21 3.35 -13.35
N TRP A 77 -7.96 2.82 -12.15
CA TRP A 77 -8.91 2.74 -11.06
C TRP A 77 -8.39 3.56 -9.89
N VAL A 78 -9.26 4.35 -9.28
CA VAL A 78 -8.96 5.13 -8.08
C VAL A 78 -10.04 4.82 -7.06
N ASP A 79 -9.64 4.42 -5.85
CA ASP A 79 -10.54 4.02 -4.77
C ASP A 79 -11.58 2.96 -5.19
N GLY A 80 -11.17 2.04 -6.07
CA GLY A 80 -12.00 0.97 -6.61
C GLY A 80 -12.98 1.39 -7.72
N LYS A 81 -12.91 2.64 -8.18
CA LYS A 81 -13.75 3.16 -9.28
C LYS A 81 -12.93 3.32 -10.54
N CYS A 82 -13.41 2.81 -11.67
CA CYS A 82 -12.78 3.03 -12.97
C CYS A 82 -12.97 4.50 -13.37
N VAL A 83 -11.87 5.25 -13.43
CA VAL A 83 -11.89 6.69 -13.71
C VAL A 83 -11.47 7.01 -15.15
N GLY A 84 -11.01 6.01 -15.90
CA GLY A 84 -10.70 6.13 -17.32
C GLY A 84 -9.54 5.24 -17.74
N GLY A 85 -8.98 5.53 -18.90
CA GLY A 85 -7.83 4.83 -19.42
C GLY A 85 -7.26 5.50 -20.67
N THR A 86 -6.18 4.93 -21.20
CA THR A 86 -5.54 5.42 -22.43
C THR A 86 -4.91 4.28 -23.20
N TYR A 87 -4.83 4.43 -24.52
CA TYR A 87 -4.23 3.46 -25.42
C TYR A 87 -2.87 3.97 -25.91
N CYS A 88 -1.84 3.14 -25.79
CA CYS A 88 -0.64 3.23 -26.61
C CYS A 88 -0.93 2.44 -27.90
N ARG A 89 -1.18 3.16 -29.00
CA ARG A 89 -1.51 2.53 -30.28
C ARG A 89 -0.27 2.32 -31.11
N ASN A 90 -0.02 1.08 -31.51
CA ASN A 90 1.21 0.74 -32.21
C ASN A 90 1.30 1.45 -33.58
N GLU A 91 0.19 1.57 -34.31
CA GLU A 91 0.14 2.22 -35.63
C GLU A 91 0.57 3.71 -35.64
N ILE A 92 0.57 4.37 -34.48
CA ILE A 92 0.76 5.82 -34.35
C ILE A 92 2.07 6.16 -33.64
N VAL A 93 2.64 5.20 -32.92
CA VAL A 93 3.82 5.45 -32.09
C VAL A 93 5.08 5.21 -32.90
N ASP A 94 5.94 6.22 -32.93
CA ASP A 94 7.33 6.02 -33.31
C ASP A 94 8.01 5.21 -32.20
N ILE A 95 8.22 3.91 -32.47
CA ILE A 95 8.77 2.95 -31.51
C ILE A 95 10.20 3.28 -31.07
N SER A 96 10.89 4.20 -31.77
CA SER A 96 12.24 4.64 -31.39
C SER A 96 12.24 5.66 -30.25
N VAL A 97 11.10 6.26 -29.91
CA VAL A 97 10.96 7.23 -28.83
C VAL A 97 10.01 6.74 -27.74
N PRO A 98 10.25 7.09 -26.46
CA PRO A 98 9.32 6.76 -25.39
C PRO A 98 7.96 7.43 -25.61
N TRP A 99 6.91 6.63 -25.65
CA TRP A 99 5.54 7.11 -25.60
C TRP A 99 5.11 7.34 -24.16
N PHE A 100 4.36 8.40 -23.91
CA PHE A 100 3.68 8.57 -22.63
C PHE A 100 2.35 9.32 -22.76
N ARG A 101 1.48 9.12 -21.76
CA ARG A 101 0.23 9.88 -21.59
C ARG A 101 -0.01 10.21 -20.12
N MET A 102 -0.61 11.38 -19.93
CA MET A 102 -1.07 11.88 -18.64
C MET A 102 -2.57 11.66 -18.50
N ILE A 103 -2.95 11.10 -17.35
CA ILE A 103 -4.33 10.88 -16.93
C ILE A 103 -4.50 11.69 -15.65
N GLU A 104 -4.98 12.91 -15.83
CA GLU A 104 -4.97 13.96 -14.80
C GLU A 104 -6.28 14.04 -14.02
N GLY A 105 -7.32 13.34 -14.49
CA GLY A 105 -8.64 13.47 -13.94
C GLY A 105 -9.69 12.71 -14.75
N PHE A 106 -10.94 12.92 -14.37
CA PHE A 106 -12.09 12.38 -15.07
C PHE A 106 -12.52 13.32 -16.20
N TYR A 107 -12.64 12.78 -17.42
CA TYR A 107 -13.14 13.53 -18.57
C TYR A 107 -14.66 13.37 -18.70
N GLY A 108 -15.36 14.49 -18.82
CA GLY A 108 -16.80 14.55 -18.97
C GLY A 108 -17.23 15.56 -20.02
N LYS A 109 -18.50 15.96 -19.97
CA LYS A 109 -19.05 17.07 -20.76
C LYS A 109 -19.85 18.00 -19.87
N ASP A 110 -19.81 19.29 -20.16
CA ASP A 110 -20.71 20.27 -19.54
C ASP A 110 -22.13 20.21 -20.14
N VAL A 111 -23.03 21.05 -19.62
CA VAL A 111 -24.44 21.13 -20.06
C VAL A 111 -24.60 21.53 -21.54
N ILE A 112 -23.56 22.12 -22.16
CA ILE A 112 -23.54 22.56 -23.56
C ILE A 112 -22.78 21.53 -24.43
N GLY A 113 -22.29 20.44 -23.84
CA GLY A 113 -21.57 19.37 -24.54
C GLY A 113 -20.07 19.60 -24.71
N ARG A 114 -19.48 20.65 -24.12
CA ARG A 114 -18.03 20.90 -24.18
C ARG A 114 -17.30 19.91 -23.29
N SER A 115 -16.16 19.43 -23.76
CA SER A 115 -15.30 18.52 -22.99
C SER A 115 -14.78 19.20 -21.73
N THR A 116 -14.93 18.52 -20.59
CA THR A 116 -14.48 18.97 -19.28
C THR A 116 -13.50 17.98 -18.68
N LEU A 117 -12.59 18.49 -17.85
CA LEU A 117 -11.68 17.71 -17.02
C LEU A 117 -11.94 18.06 -15.57
N ASN A 118 -12.19 17.04 -14.76
CA ASN A 118 -12.25 17.12 -13.30
C ASN A 118 -10.95 16.53 -12.75
N PRO A 119 -9.96 17.36 -12.38
CA PRO A 119 -8.65 16.88 -11.94
C PRO A 119 -8.77 15.99 -10.70
N PHE A 120 -7.94 14.95 -10.61
CA PHE A 120 -7.87 14.18 -9.37
C PHE A 120 -7.19 15.00 -8.27
N LYS A 121 -7.72 14.92 -7.05
CA LYS A 121 -7.19 15.62 -5.89
C LYS A 121 -7.24 14.69 -4.69
N PHE A 122 -6.17 14.65 -3.90
CA PHE A 122 -6.22 13.97 -2.60
C PHE A 122 -7.09 14.75 -1.63
N ALA A 123 -7.88 14.03 -0.84
CA ALA A 123 -8.74 14.60 0.19
C ALA A 123 -8.60 13.81 1.48
N ASP A 124 -8.65 14.52 2.60
CA ASP A 124 -8.68 13.88 3.92
C ASP A 124 -9.99 13.08 4.09
N VAL A 125 -9.88 12.00 4.85
CA VAL A 125 -11.04 11.19 5.25
C VAL A 125 -11.19 11.32 6.75
N GLU A 126 -12.36 11.76 7.18
CA GLU A 126 -12.70 11.86 8.60
C GLU A 126 -13.05 10.48 9.16
N ILE A 127 -12.39 10.12 10.26
CA ILE A 127 -12.62 8.84 10.93
C ILE A 127 -13.62 9.07 12.07
N VAL A 128 -14.77 8.42 11.97
CA VAL A 128 -15.89 8.60 12.91
C VAL A 128 -16.16 7.33 13.72
N GLU A 129 -16.53 7.49 14.99
CA GLU A 129 -17.01 6.37 15.80
C GLU A 129 -18.48 6.09 15.45
N VAL A 130 -18.74 4.92 14.86
CA VAL A 130 -20.10 4.48 14.49
C VAL A 130 -20.43 3.15 15.16
N ALA A 131 -21.61 3.08 15.76
CA ALA A 131 -22.13 1.89 16.42
C ALA A 131 -23.07 1.05 15.52
N ASP A 132 -23.60 1.62 14.44
CA ASP A 132 -24.50 0.93 13.51
C ASP A 132 -23.77 -0.09 12.64
N LYS A 133 -24.16 -1.36 12.75
CA LYS A 133 -23.56 -2.48 12.03
C LYS A 133 -23.72 -2.37 10.51
N VAL A 134 -24.84 -1.84 10.01
CA VAL A 134 -25.09 -1.72 8.57
C VAL A 134 -24.14 -0.69 7.95
N ILE A 135 -23.90 0.40 8.68
CA ILE A 135 -22.94 1.44 8.27
C ILE A 135 -21.51 0.88 8.30
N ILE A 136 -21.14 0.18 9.38
CA ILE A 136 -19.82 -0.46 9.49
C ILE A 136 -19.56 -1.43 8.32
N ASP A 137 -20.50 -2.31 7.98
CA ASP A 137 -20.31 -3.29 6.89
C ASP A 137 -20.16 -2.61 5.53
N LYS A 138 -20.88 -1.50 5.30
CA LYS A 138 -20.75 -0.69 4.09
C LYS A 138 -19.38 -0.01 4.04
N ASP A 139 -18.95 0.57 5.14
CA ASP A 139 -17.67 1.27 5.27
C ASP A 139 -16.50 0.30 5.12
N VAL A 140 -16.58 -0.92 5.67
CA VAL A 140 -15.54 -1.96 5.51
C VAL A 140 -15.34 -2.30 4.03
N LYS A 141 -16.43 -2.38 3.25
CA LYS A 141 -16.34 -2.62 1.80
C LYS A 141 -15.74 -1.41 1.07
N ALA A 142 -16.11 -0.20 1.43
CA ALA A 142 -15.55 1.01 0.83
C ALA A 142 -14.06 1.20 1.19
N ALA A 143 -13.68 0.92 2.44
CA ALA A 143 -12.31 0.95 2.97
C ALA A 143 -11.38 -0.06 2.29
N ALA A 144 -11.91 -1.08 1.61
CA ALA A 144 -11.11 -2.09 0.93
C ALA A 144 -10.33 -1.54 -0.26
N ALA A 145 -10.95 -0.62 -1.01
CA ALA A 145 -10.32 -0.04 -2.19
C ALA A 145 -9.84 1.40 -1.95
N LEU A 146 -10.34 2.06 -0.90
CA LEU A 146 -9.94 3.43 -0.51
C LEU A 146 -8.43 3.54 -0.28
N GLY A 147 -7.84 4.65 -0.71
CA GLY A 147 -6.42 4.89 -0.53
C GLY A 147 -5.57 4.13 -1.54
N GLN A 148 -6.13 3.70 -2.67
CA GLN A 148 -5.40 2.95 -3.70
C GLN A 148 -5.69 3.46 -5.11
N ILE A 149 -4.61 3.67 -5.87
CA ILE A 149 -4.65 3.88 -7.31
C ILE A 149 -4.15 2.59 -7.96
N THR A 150 -4.93 2.02 -8.87
CA THR A 150 -4.56 0.79 -9.60
C THR A 150 -4.52 1.09 -11.09
N VAL A 151 -3.41 0.73 -11.74
CA VAL A 151 -3.28 0.78 -13.19
C VAL A 151 -3.11 -0.63 -13.71
N GLU A 152 -4.11 -1.07 -14.46
CA GLU A 152 -4.12 -2.36 -15.13
C GLU A 152 -3.65 -2.19 -16.56
N VAL A 153 -2.74 -3.05 -16.99
CA VAL A 153 -2.15 -3.00 -18.34
C VAL A 153 -2.63 -4.21 -19.13
N PHE A 154 -3.28 -3.97 -20.27
CA PHE A 154 -3.82 -5.03 -21.12
C PHE A 154 -3.26 -4.96 -22.53
N ARG A 155 -3.13 -6.13 -23.14
CA ARG A 155 -2.96 -6.25 -24.59
C ARG A 155 -4.33 -6.23 -25.24
N VAL A 156 -4.51 -5.32 -26.19
CA VAL A 156 -5.81 -5.11 -26.83
C VAL A 156 -5.65 -4.91 -28.34
N ALA A 157 -6.74 -5.14 -29.07
CA ALA A 157 -6.92 -4.59 -30.41
C ALA A 157 -7.94 -3.46 -30.32
N VAL A 158 -7.55 -2.23 -30.65
CA VAL A 158 -8.49 -1.10 -30.71
C VAL A 158 -9.38 -1.27 -31.94
N VAL A 159 -10.70 -1.24 -31.75
CA VAL A 159 -11.69 -1.47 -32.81
C VAL A 159 -12.75 -0.37 -32.84
N GLY A 160 -13.47 -0.30 -33.95
CA GLY A 160 -14.62 0.59 -34.10
C GLY A 160 -14.26 2.06 -34.38
N ALA A 161 -15.33 2.86 -34.51
CA ALA A 161 -15.23 4.29 -34.74
C ALA A 161 -14.88 5.05 -33.46
N GLU A 162 -14.46 6.31 -33.61
CA GLU A 162 -14.28 7.20 -32.46
C GLU A 162 -15.63 7.52 -31.82
N ILE A 163 -15.70 7.27 -30.51
CA ILE A 163 -16.87 7.50 -29.69
C ILE A 163 -16.59 8.73 -28.80
N TYR A 164 -17.56 9.64 -28.76
CA TYR A 164 -17.52 10.78 -27.86
C TYR A 164 -18.46 10.52 -26.68
N SER A 165 -18.05 9.63 -25.77
CA SER A 165 -18.89 9.25 -24.63
C SER A 165 -19.13 10.41 -23.68
N GLN A 166 -20.30 10.42 -23.05
CA GLN A 166 -20.64 11.34 -21.97
C GLN A 166 -20.37 10.61 -20.65
N GLY A 167 -19.16 10.76 -20.12
CA GLY A 167 -18.81 10.17 -18.83
C GLY A 167 -19.64 10.82 -17.72
N VAL A 168 -20.32 10.02 -16.91
CA VAL A 168 -20.92 10.47 -15.65
C VAL A 168 -19.81 10.51 -14.62
N LEU A 169 -19.60 11.69 -14.00
CA LEU A 169 -18.58 11.85 -12.96
C LEU A 169 -18.81 10.78 -11.87
N PRO A 170 -17.82 9.94 -11.54
CA PRO A 170 -17.94 8.99 -10.46
C PRO A 170 -18.21 9.75 -9.16
N SER A 171 -18.93 9.12 -8.22
CA SER A 171 -19.03 9.69 -6.88
C SER A 171 -17.63 9.85 -6.29
N GLN A 172 -17.41 10.91 -5.51
CA GLN A 172 -16.15 11.11 -4.79
C GLN A 172 -15.93 9.98 -3.77
N ALA A 173 -14.71 9.85 -3.24
CA ALA A 173 -14.47 9.01 -2.09
C ALA A 173 -15.35 9.44 -0.91
N LEU A 174 -15.55 8.52 0.04
CA LEU A 174 -16.28 8.84 1.26
C LEU A 174 -15.52 9.90 2.05
N SER A 175 -16.20 10.97 2.44
CA SER A 175 -15.64 11.99 3.34
C SER A 175 -15.51 11.48 4.78
N GLU A 176 -16.36 10.54 5.17
CA GLU A 176 -16.40 9.95 6.51
C GLU A 176 -16.35 8.42 6.42
N ILE A 177 -15.63 7.80 7.35
CA ILE A 177 -15.52 6.35 7.45
C ILE A 177 -15.46 5.90 8.91
N SER A 178 -16.10 4.78 9.23
CA SER A 178 -16.05 4.25 10.59
C SER A 178 -14.64 3.82 11.02
N GLU A 179 -14.26 4.13 12.26
CA GLU A 179 -12.96 3.74 12.84
C GLU A 179 -12.72 2.23 12.74
N LYS A 180 -13.78 1.43 12.92
CA LYS A 180 -13.73 -0.04 12.80
C LYS A 180 -13.35 -0.51 11.40
N ALA A 181 -13.69 0.25 10.35
CA ALA A 181 -13.34 -0.07 8.97
C ALA A 181 -11.89 0.28 8.61
N VAL A 182 -11.28 1.23 9.32
CA VAL A 182 -9.91 1.72 9.06
C VAL A 182 -8.85 0.99 9.90
N LYS A 183 -9.27 0.37 11.01
CA LYS A 183 -8.37 -0.25 11.99
C LYS A 183 -7.39 -1.23 11.33
N GLY A 184 -6.10 -0.97 11.51
CA GLY A 184 -5.00 -1.78 10.96
C GLY A 184 -4.55 -1.43 9.54
N ARG A 185 -5.19 -0.48 8.84
CA ARG A 185 -4.81 -0.06 7.47
C ARG A 185 -4.24 1.36 7.37
N ALA A 186 -4.28 2.09 8.49
CA ALA A 186 -3.86 3.48 8.62
C ALA A 186 -4.39 4.37 7.47
N LEU A 187 -5.65 4.18 7.03
CA LEU A 187 -6.25 4.99 5.97
C LEU A 187 -6.41 6.43 6.46
N SER A 188 -5.88 7.38 5.70
CA SER A 188 -5.90 8.79 6.03
C SER A 188 -6.57 9.64 4.96
N HIS A 189 -6.54 9.20 3.71
CA HIS A 189 -6.90 9.99 2.54
C HIS A 189 -7.73 9.15 1.57
N GLY A 190 -8.57 9.84 0.81
CA GLY A 190 -9.31 9.37 -0.35
C GLY A 190 -9.09 10.30 -1.54
N THR A 191 -9.88 10.12 -2.58
CA THR A 191 -9.86 10.99 -3.76
C THR A 191 -11.12 11.85 -3.89
N ALA A 192 -10.90 13.13 -4.14
CA ALA A 192 -11.91 14.09 -4.59
C ALA A 192 -11.58 14.59 -6.00
N PHE A 193 -12.46 15.43 -6.53
CA PHE A 193 -12.22 16.12 -7.79
C PHE A 193 -11.94 17.60 -7.53
N GLY A 194 -10.94 18.14 -8.21
CA GLY A 194 -10.64 19.56 -8.24
C GLY A 194 -11.68 20.37 -9.03
N VAL A 195 -11.41 21.67 -9.19
CA VAL A 195 -12.28 22.56 -9.98
C VAL A 195 -12.32 22.08 -11.43
N THR A 196 -13.52 21.91 -11.98
CA THR A 196 -13.75 21.53 -13.38
C THR A 196 -13.10 22.53 -14.33
N LYS A 197 -12.27 22.03 -15.25
CA LYS A 197 -11.60 22.82 -16.30
C LYS A 197 -12.18 22.45 -17.66
N ILE A 198 -12.27 23.41 -18.57
CA ILE A 198 -12.55 23.09 -19.98
C ILE A 198 -11.31 22.40 -20.55
N ALA A 199 -11.52 21.31 -21.29
CA ALA A 199 -10.45 20.51 -21.83
C ALA A 199 -10.64 20.27 -23.33
N PRO A 200 -9.57 19.90 -24.07
CA PRO A 200 -9.71 19.39 -25.42
C PRO A 200 -10.67 18.20 -25.45
N GLN A 201 -11.36 18.02 -26.57
CA GLN A 201 -12.22 16.86 -26.79
C GLN A 201 -11.36 15.61 -26.86
N ARG A 202 -11.63 14.65 -25.97
CA ARG A 202 -11.06 13.30 -26.05
C ARG A 202 -12.08 12.37 -26.68
N SER A 203 -11.66 11.63 -27.69
CA SER A 203 -12.40 10.46 -28.19
C SER A 203 -11.92 9.21 -27.46
N THR A 204 -12.86 8.29 -27.25
CA THR A 204 -12.57 6.91 -26.87
C THR A 204 -12.84 6.01 -28.06
N ARG A 205 -12.26 4.81 -28.04
CA ARG A 205 -12.59 3.75 -28.97
C ARG A 205 -12.83 2.48 -28.18
N ASP A 206 -13.65 1.59 -28.74
CA ASP A 206 -13.81 0.26 -28.21
C ASP A 206 -12.53 -0.55 -28.42
N CYS A 207 -12.37 -1.60 -27.64
CA CYS A 207 -11.26 -2.51 -27.80
C CYS A 207 -11.67 -3.95 -27.48
N VAL A 208 -10.90 -4.89 -28.03
CA VAL A 208 -11.02 -6.31 -27.72
C VAL A 208 -9.81 -6.72 -26.89
N PHE A 209 -10.05 -7.32 -25.73
CA PHE A 209 -9.01 -7.86 -24.86
C PHE A 209 -8.46 -9.15 -25.46
N LEU A 210 -7.20 -9.15 -25.89
CA LEU A 210 -6.60 -10.27 -26.62
C LEU A 210 -6.30 -11.48 -25.72
N ASP A 211 -5.99 -11.23 -24.45
CA ASP A 211 -5.69 -12.26 -23.46
C ASP A 211 -6.86 -12.57 -22.53
N GLY A 212 -7.98 -11.84 -22.66
CA GLY A 212 -9.11 -11.87 -21.74
C GLY A 212 -9.08 -10.71 -20.73
N LYS A 213 -10.27 -10.32 -20.25
CA LYS A 213 -10.44 -9.16 -19.34
C LYS A 213 -9.93 -9.43 -17.92
N ASP A 214 -9.82 -10.70 -17.55
CA ASP A 214 -9.33 -11.20 -16.27
C ASP A 214 -7.81 -11.45 -16.25
N LYS A 215 -7.12 -11.19 -17.38
CA LYS A 215 -5.68 -11.48 -17.55
C LYS A 215 -4.90 -10.27 -18.05
N PRO A 216 -4.75 -9.21 -17.24
CA PRO A 216 -3.83 -8.14 -17.58
C PRO A 216 -2.38 -8.62 -17.58
N LEU A 217 -1.56 -7.92 -18.35
CA LEU A 217 -0.11 -8.11 -18.39
C LEU A 217 0.57 -7.62 -17.11
N ALA A 218 0.03 -6.57 -16.48
CA ALA A 218 0.56 -6.00 -15.26
C ALA A 218 -0.49 -5.29 -14.42
N TYR A 219 -0.28 -5.28 -13.11
CA TYR A 219 -0.97 -4.47 -12.11
C TYR A 219 0.02 -3.56 -11.40
N PHE A 220 -0.13 -2.25 -11.55
CA PHE A 220 0.59 -1.27 -10.74
C PHE A 220 -0.35 -0.72 -9.68
N LYS A 221 -0.09 -1.01 -8.42
CA LYS A 221 -0.89 -0.57 -7.27
C LYS A 221 -0.10 0.46 -6.47
N PHE A 222 -0.62 1.68 -6.37
CA PHE A 222 -0.07 2.73 -5.53
C PHE A 222 -0.99 2.95 -4.34
N ARG A 223 -0.53 2.57 -3.15
CA ARG A 223 -1.22 2.84 -1.89
C ARG A 223 -0.79 4.19 -1.36
N TYR A 224 -1.72 5.13 -1.34
CA TYR A 224 -1.43 6.50 -0.93
C TYR A 224 -1.91 6.74 0.49
N ARG A 225 -1.05 7.35 1.31
CA ARG A 225 -1.26 7.56 2.75
C ARG A 225 -0.60 8.86 3.17
N SER A 226 -1.07 9.49 4.25
CA SER A 226 -0.36 10.62 4.84
C SER A 226 1.02 10.18 5.32
N LYS A 227 1.93 11.13 5.47
CA LYS A 227 3.28 10.87 5.98
C LYS A 227 3.26 10.18 7.35
N GLU A 228 2.35 10.61 8.22
CA GLU A 228 2.15 10.04 9.55
C GLU A 228 1.69 8.59 9.45
N ALA A 229 0.75 8.28 8.55
CA ALA A 229 0.28 6.92 8.31
C ALA A 229 1.38 6.02 7.74
N LEU A 230 2.22 6.52 6.81
CA LEU A 230 3.38 5.78 6.31
C LEU A 230 4.39 5.44 7.42
N ARG A 231 4.61 6.36 8.36
CA ARG A 231 5.45 6.11 9.56
C ARG A 231 4.84 5.08 10.50
N GLN A 232 3.53 5.11 10.68
CA GLN A 232 2.80 4.15 11.52
C GLN A 232 2.86 2.74 10.94
N LEU A 233 2.78 2.62 9.62
CA LEU A 233 2.93 1.36 8.88
C LEU A 233 4.40 0.90 8.78
N LEU A 234 5.36 1.69 9.26
CA LEU A 234 6.81 1.42 9.16
C LEU A 234 7.34 1.32 7.71
N VAL A 235 6.55 1.79 6.74
CA VAL A 235 6.97 1.92 5.33
C VAL A 235 8.07 2.96 5.19
N ILE A 236 8.01 4.01 5.99
CA ILE A 236 9.09 4.99 6.15
C ILE A 236 9.59 5.02 7.59
N PRO A 237 10.86 5.35 7.84
CA PRO A 237 11.40 5.43 9.20
C PRO A 237 10.58 6.36 10.07
N ARG A 238 10.27 5.90 11.29
CA ARG A 238 9.67 6.76 12.31
C ARG A 238 10.64 7.89 12.60
N SER A 239 10.11 9.11 12.74
CA SER A 239 10.87 10.21 13.33
C SER A 239 11.45 9.69 14.65
N PRO A 240 12.75 9.87 14.93
CA PRO A 240 13.29 9.49 16.22
C PRO A 240 12.43 10.18 17.27
N SER A 241 11.79 9.39 18.14
CA SER A 241 11.11 9.95 19.30
C SER A 241 12.15 10.82 20.02
N PRO A 242 11.80 12.06 20.44
CA PRO A 242 12.72 12.86 21.24
C PRO A 242 13.21 11.95 22.36
N ASP A 243 14.52 11.75 22.45
CA ASP A 243 15.06 10.92 23.51
C ASP A 243 14.58 11.56 24.82
N LEU A 244 13.88 10.80 25.65
CA LEU A 244 13.38 11.32 26.92
C LEU A 244 14.54 11.93 27.70
N PHE A 245 15.75 11.38 27.54
CA PHE A 245 16.99 11.92 28.08
C PHE A 245 17.27 13.37 27.65
N ASP A 246 17.07 13.71 26.37
CA ASP A 246 17.33 15.07 25.85
C ASP A 246 16.28 16.09 26.30
N THR A 247 15.07 15.63 26.63
CA THR A 247 14.01 16.47 27.19
C THR A 247 14.19 16.75 28.68
N LEU A 248 15.05 16.00 29.38
CA LEU A 248 15.34 16.25 30.79
C LEU A 248 16.14 17.56 30.95
N PRO A 249 15.85 18.34 32.01
CA PRO A 249 16.72 19.45 32.41
C PRO A 249 18.18 19.00 32.52
N ALA A 250 19.13 19.86 32.17
CA ALA A 250 20.57 19.52 32.20
C ALA A 250 21.02 18.94 33.57
N ALA A 251 20.42 19.40 34.66
CA ALA A 251 20.67 18.90 36.01
C ALA A 251 20.24 17.44 36.22
N GLU A 252 19.12 17.01 35.63
CA GLU A 252 18.66 15.62 35.72
C GLU A 252 19.49 14.70 34.82
N ARG A 253 19.88 15.16 33.63
CA ARG A 253 20.83 14.43 32.77
C ARG A 253 22.16 14.18 33.46
N GLU A 254 22.71 15.21 34.10
CA GLU A 254 23.98 15.09 34.82
C GLU A 254 23.86 14.16 36.04
N ARG A 255 22.74 14.22 36.77
CA ARG A 255 22.47 13.30 37.88
C ARG A 255 22.42 11.84 37.41
N LEU A 256 21.69 11.58 36.33
CA LEU A 256 21.50 10.24 35.78
C LEU A 256 22.80 9.68 35.18
N ALA A 257 23.63 10.54 34.56
CA ALA A 257 24.97 10.18 34.10
C ALA A 257 25.92 9.84 35.27
N ARG A 258 25.88 10.61 36.36
CA ARG A 258 26.67 10.33 37.58
C ARG A 258 26.24 9.02 38.24
N GLU A 259 24.94 8.75 38.30
CA GLU A 259 24.40 7.50 38.86
C GLU A 259 24.81 6.28 38.02
N ALA A 260 24.70 6.36 36.70
CA ALA A 260 25.14 5.31 35.79
C ALA A 260 26.65 5.03 35.90
N PHE A 261 27.46 6.08 36.02
CA PHE A 261 28.91 5.97 36.21
C PHE A 261 29.27 5.31 37.54
N GLN A 262 28.57 5.65 38.62
CA GLN A 262 28.74 5.01 39.93
C GLN A 262 28.32 3.55 39.94
N GLN A 263 27.26 3.18 39.23
CA GLN A 263 26.86 1.78 39.07
C GLN A 263 27.86 0.96 38.26
N GLN A 264 28.53 1.55 37.26
CA GLN A 264 29.60 0.88 36.51
C GLN A 264 30.90 0.74 37.32
N GLN A 265 31.17 1.67 38.24
CA GLN A 265 32.30 1.60 39.17
C GLN A 265 32.03 0.74 40.41
N SER A 266 30.78 0.35 40.62
CA SER A 266 30.43 -0.59 41.68
C SER A 266 31.11 -1.94 41.37
N PRO A 267 31.88 -2.53 42.30
CA PRO A 267 32.54 -3.80 42.05
C PRO A 267 31.48 -4.85 41.72
N LYS A 268 31.65 -5.53 40.56
CA LYS A 268 30.88 -6.74 40.25
C LYS A 268 31.04 -7.68 41.45
N PRO A 269 29.94 -8.19 42.05
CA PRO A 269 30.06 -9.17 43.11
C PRO A 269 30.86 -10.37 42.59
N GLU A 270 31.87 -10.76 43.35
CA GLU A 270 32.74 -11.88 43.01
C GLU A 270 31.91 -13.15 42.72
N PRO A 271 32.29 -13.95 41.71
CA PRO A 271 31.65 -15.23 41.45
C PRO A 271 32.03 -16.21 42.56
N GLY A 272 31.27 -16.25 43.66
CA GLY A 272 31.63 -17.13 44.77
C GLY A 272 30.62 -17.31 45.89
N ILE A 273 29.65 -16.41 46.11
CA ILE A 273 28.74 -16.54 47.24
C ILE A 273 27.35 -16.90 46.73
N LYS A 274 27.02 -18.18 46.83
CA LYS A 274 25.65 -18.68 46.68
C LYS A 274 24.78 -17.94 47.71
N PRO A 275 23.74 -17.19 47.32
CA PRO A 275 22.73 -16.79 48.28
C PRO A 275 22.08 -18.06 48.82
N GLU A 276 22.11 -18.22 50.14
CA GLU A 276 21.37 -19.25 50.85
C GLU A 276 19.91 -19.22 50.37
N ARG A 277 19.43 -20.37 49.91
CA ARG A 277 18.01 -20.58 49.61
C ARG A 277 17.21 -20.29 50.88
N VAL A 278 16.60 -19.12 50.95
CA VAL A 278 15.51 -18.86 51.87
C VAL A 278 14.39 -19.83 51.52
N VAL A 279 14.22 -20.82 52.37
CA VAL A 279 13.13 -21.81 52.36
C VAL A 279 11.81 -21.04 52.46
N LYS A 280 11.11 -20.87 51.33
CA LYS A 280 9.69 -20.51 51.35
C LYS A 280 8.90 -21.74 51.78
N ARG A 281 8.52 -21.73 53.06
CA ARG A 281 7.52 -22.61 53.68
C ARG A 281 6.31 -22.80 52.76
N GLU A 282 5.98 -24.06 52.50
CA GLU A 282 4.67 -24.45 51.98
C GLU A 282 3.59 -24.06 53.00
N ARG A 283 2.55 -23.39 52.52
CA ARG A 283 1.34 -23.09 53.31
C ARG A 283 0.46 -24.33 53.23
N SER A 284 0.30 -25.03 54.35
CA SER A 284 -0.56 -26.19 54.47
C SER A 284 -2.04 -25.82 54.28
N ASN A 285 -2.67 -26.56 53.36
CA ASN A 285 -4.08 -26.92 53.26
C ASN A 285 -5.01 -26.50 54.40
N THR A 286 -6.14 -25.87 54.01
CA THR A 286 -7.48 -26.38 54.37
C THR A 286 -8.50 -25.90 53.33
N GLY A 287 -9.21 -26.84 52.69
CA GLY A 287 -10.61 -26.59 52.33
C GLY A 287 -11.10 -26.99 50.93
N ILE A 288 -11.47 -28.28 50.79
CA ILE A 288 -12.70 -28.76 50.11
C ILE A 288 -12.64 -29.08 48.60
N VAL A 289 -12.50 -30.40 48.37
CA VAL A 289 -13.32 -31.34 47.57
C VAL A 289 -13.75 -30.96 46.12
N ASP A 290 -13.08 -31.66 45.20
CA ASP A 290 -13.43 -32.02 43.81
C ASP A 290 -14.83 -32.62 43.66
N LEU A 291 -15.60 -32.18 42.64
CA LEU A 291 -16.48 -33.03 41.83
C LEU A 291 -16.88 -32.29 40.53
N THR A 292 -16.16 -32.54 39.43
CA THR A 292 -16.69 -32.90 38.08
C THR A 292 -15.63 -32.62 36.99
N GLY A 293 -15.28 -33.68 36.26
CA GLY A 293 -14.17 -33.70 35.30
C GLY A 293 -14.48 -33.13 33.91
N ASP A 294 -13.42 -32.72 33.22
CA ASP A 294 -12.90 -33.42 32.02
C ASP A 294 -11.52 -32.85 31.65
N ALA A 295 -10.60 -33.72 31.24
CA ALA A 295 -9.17 -33.43 31.09
C ALA A 295 -8.81 -32.68 29.79
N PRO A 296 -7.83 -31.75 29.78
CA PRO A 296 -7.22 -31.27 28.55
C PRO A 296 -5.90 -32.01 28.22
N THR A 297 -5.85 -32.51 26.99
CA THR A 297 -4.77 -33.26 26.34
C THR A 297 -3.46 -32.45 26.25
N ALA A 298 -2.37 -33.01 26.78
CA ALA A 298 -1.02 -32.44 26.69
C ALA A 298 -0.45 -32.57 25.26
N LYS A 299 -0.08 -31.45 24.64
CA LYS A 299 0.67 -31.40 23.37
C LYS A 299 2.16 -31.64 23.65
N GLN A 300 2.69 -32.77 23.21
CA GLN A 300 4.13 -33.04 23.20
C GLN A 300 4.82 -32.28 22.06
N ARG A 301 5.85 -31.49 22.39
CA ARG A 301 6.81 -30.92 21.42
C ARG A 301 7.78 -32.02 21.00
N LYS A 302 7.85 -32.29 19.68
CA LYS A 302 8.90 -33.13 19.08
C LYS A 302 10.22 -32.37 19.06
N THR A 303 11.24 -32.91 19.74
CA THR A 303 12.63 -32.48 19.63
C THR A 303 13.35 -33.45 18.70
N THR A 304 13.76 -32.98 17.52
CA THR A 304 14.59 -33.74 16.58
C THR A 304 16.02 -33.78 17.13
N MET A 305 16.52 -34.96 17.51
CA MET A 305 17.93 -35.17 17.79
C MET A 305 18.64 -35.57 16.50
N GLN A 306 19.65 -34.80 16.10
CA GLN A 306 20.62 -35.19 15.07
C GLN A 306 21.56 -36.24 15.65
N THR A 307 21.68 -37.37 14.96
CA THR A 307 22.62 -38.45 15.28
C THR A 307 24.06 -38.06 14.96
N PRO A 308 25.05 -38.50 15.76
CA PRO A 308 26.46 -38.19 15.52
C PRO A 308 27.02 -39.00 14.35
N ILE A 309 27.90 -38.36 13.57
CA ILE A 309 28.64 -38.92 12.45
C ILE A 309 29.76 -39.81 13.01
N ASP A 310 29.78 -41.07 12.60
CA ASP A 310 30.81 -42.05 12.93
C ASP A 310 31.93 -42.00 11.86
N LEU A 311 33.18 -41.94 12.30
CA LEU A 311 34.39 -41.86 11.48
C LEU A 311 35.35 -42.97 11.91
N THR A 312 35.20 -44.15 11.30
CA THR A 312 36.13 -45.31 11.23
C THR A 312 35.51 -46.24 10.15
N GLU A 313 36.13 -46.83 9.14
CA GLU A 313 37.52 -47.09 8.69
C GLU A 313 37.49 -47.38 7.16
N ASP A 314 38.66 -47.18 6.52
CA ASP A 314 39.14 -47.55 5.16
C ASP A 314 38.56 -46.90 3.89
#